data_AF-A0A7Y3HRB4-F1
#
_entry.id   AF-A0A7Y3HRB4-F1
#
_cell.length_a   1.000
_cell.length_b   1.000
_cell.length_c   1.000
_cell.angle_alpha   90.00
_cell.angle_beta   90.00
_cell.angle_gamma   90.00
#
_symmetry.space_group_name_H-M   'P 1'
#
loop_
_entity.id
_entity.type
_entity.pdbx_description
1 polymer ?
#
loop_
_entity_poly.entity_id
_entity_poly.type
_entity_poly.pdbx_seq_one_letter_code
_entity_poly.pdbx_strand_id
1 'polypeptide(L)'
;STVDAVYRQKKADGVYNRLMQYSLVQKVISIDSEIDLKAEPYPFRTTTVFQINRGSIIDTYELVTTGKILHLEKRNFPKNTHGLLITDYFENTLKKIDYEN
;
A
#
# COMPACT_ATOMS: atom_id res chain seq x y z
N SER A 1 -40.70 13.40 15.70
CA SER A 1 -39.98 12.12 15.73
C SER A 1 -38.50 12.37 15.54
N THR A 2 -37.75 12.11 16.61
CA THR A 2 -36.44 12.68 16.93
C THR A 2 -35.31 11.98 16.17
N VAL A 3 -34.30 12.74 15.73
CA VAL A 3 -33.10 12.26 15.00
C VAL A 3 -32.45 11.05 15.66
N ASP A 4 -32.58 10.94 16.99
CA ASP A 4 -32.09 9.83 17.80
C ASP A 4 -32.74 8.47 17.47
N ALA A 5 -34.02 8.44 17.06
CA ALA A 5 -34.68 7.22 16.61
C ALA A 5 -34.13 6.74 15.26
N VAL A 6 -33.84 7.66 14.34
CA VAL A 6 -33.22 7.36 13.02
C VAL A 6 -31.78 6.88 13.20
N TYR A 7 -31.04 7.46 14.15
CA TYR A 7 -29.67 7.03 14.47
C TYR A 7 -29.64 5.60 15.03
N ARG A 8 -30.52 5.26 15.98
CA ARG A 8 -30.60 3.89 16.52
C ARG A 8 -31.07 2.88 15.49
N GLN A 9 -32.01 3.26 14.61
CA GLN A 9 -32.47 2.41 13.51
C GLN A 9 -31.34 2.13 12.51
N LYS A 10 -30.58 3.15 12.08
CA LYS A 10 -29.41 2.95 11.20
C LYS A 10 -28.26 2.17 11.85
N LYS A 11 -28.11 2.25 13.18
CA LYS A 11 -27.16 1.44 13.96
C LYS A 11 -27.58 -0.02 14.07
N ALA A 12 -28.89 -0.30 14.16
CA ALA A 12 -29.45 -1.66 14.21
C ALA A 12 -29.54 -2.33 12.83
N ASP A 13 -29.79 -1.56 11.76
CA ASP A 13 -29.97 -2.05 10.38
C ASP A 13 -28.67 -2.52 9.68
N GLY A 14 -27.55 -2.59 10.41
CA GLY A 14 -26.29 -3.15 9.89
C GLY A 14 -25.59 -2.33 8.80
N VAL A 15 -26.18 -1.22 8.34
CA VAL A 15 -25.59 -0.33 7.32
C VAL A 15 -24.30 0.33 7.84
N TYR A 16 -24.26 0.72 9.12
CA TYR A 16 -23.05 1.29 9.73
C TYR A 16 -21.92 0.24 9.84
N ASN A 17 -22.26 -1.02 10.13
CA ASN A 17 -21.30 -2.13 10.12
C ASN A 17 -20.87 -2.52 8.69
N ARG A 18 -21.75 -2.37 7.69
CA ARG A 18 -21.43 -2.58 6.27
C ARG A 18 -20.52 -1.51 5.69
N LEU A 19 -20.62 -0.26 6.13
CA LEU A 19 -19.67 0.80 5.73
C LEU A 19 -18.28 0.61 6.38
N MET A 20 -18.21 0.06 7.59
CA MET A 20 -16.94 -0.34 8.21
C MET A 20 -16.32 -1.61 7.58
N GLN A 21 -17.12 -2.46 6.93
CA GLN A 21 -16.65 -3.69 6.26
C GLN A 21 -15.98 -3.47 4.89
N TYR A 22 -16.07 -2.28 4.30
CA TYR A 22 -15.26 -1.91 3.13
C TYR A 22 -13.91 -1.29 3.50
N SER A 23 -13.52 -1.36 4.79
CA SER A 23 -12.16 -1.01 5.22
C SER A 23 -11.21 -2.05 4.63
N LEU A 24 -10.76 -1.80 3.42
CA LEU A 24 -9.72 -2.56 2.76
C LEU A 24 -8.44 -2.31 3.56
N VAL A 25 -8.22 -3.13 4.59
CA VAL A 25 -7.06 -3.01 5.46
C VAL A 25 -5.92 -3.72 4.76
N GLN A 26 -4.95 -2.93 4.29
CA GLN A 26 -3.71 -3.43 3.72
C GLN A 26 -2.67 -3.60 4.84
N LYS A 27 -2.14 -4.81 4.99
CA LYS A 27 -1.05 -5.11 5.92
C LYS A 27 0.16 -5.58 5.13
N VAL A 28 1.26 -4.85 5.20
CA VAL A 28 2.53 -5.29 4.60
C VAL A 28 3.12 -6.40 5.47
N ILE A 29 3.46 -7.53 4.85
CA ILE A 29 4.03 -8.71 5.50
C ILE A 29 5.54 -8.70 5.37
N SER A 30 6.04 -8.44 4.17
CA SER A 30 7.47 -8.30 3.91
C SER A 30 7.74 -7.30 2.79
N ILE A 31 8.92 -6.71 2.85
CA ILE A 31 9.49 -5.86 1.80
C ILE A 31 10.90 -6.37 1.62
N ASP A 32 11.22 -6.78 0.40
CA ASP A 32 12.57 -7.08 -0.03
C ASP A 32 12.95 -6.08 -1.12
N SER A 33 14.11 -5.43 -1.01
CA SER A 33 14.52 -4.37 -1.93
C SER A 33 15.99 -4.50 -2.28
N GLU A 34 16.25 -4.53 -3.58
CA GLU A 34 17.57 -4.58 -4.18
C GLU A 34 17.83 -3.28 -4.93
N ILE A 35 19.02 -2.70 -4.76
CA ILE A 35 19.44 -1.47 -5.43
C ILE A 35 20.80 -1.73 -6.07
N ASP A 36 20.94 -1.44 -7.37
CA ASP A 36 22.22 -1.46 -8.06
C ASP A 36 22.91 -0.10 -7.95
N LEU A 37 24.01 -0.06 -7.20
CA LEU A 37 24.80 1.15 -6.92
C LEU A 37 25.91 1.42 -7.94
N LYS A 38 26.01 0.63 -9.02
CA LYS A 38 27.11 0.73 -9.99
C LYS A 38 27.04 1.99 -10.86
N ALA A 39 25.85 2.47 -11.19
CA ALA A 39 25.65 3.62 -12.06
C ALA A 39 24.38 4.39 -11.70
N GLU A 40 24.50 5.72 -11.61
CA GLU A 40 23.37 6.61 -11.41
C GLU A 40 22.68 6.91 -12.76
N PRO A 41 21.34 6.94 -12.84
CA PRO A 41 20.34 6.75 -11.77
C PRO A 41 20.23 5.29 -11.32
N TYR A 42 20.30 5.07 -10.00
CA TYR A 42 20.44 3.76 -9.36
C TYR A 42 19.19 2.89 -9.56
N PRO A 43 19.26 1.83 -10.39
CA PRO A 43 18.12 0.94 -10.59
C PRO A 43 17.77 0.23 -9.28
N PHE A 44 16.48 0.11 -8.99
CA PHE A 44 15.99 -0.69 -7.88
C PHE A 44 14.91 -1.66 -8.32
N ARG A 45 14.79 -2.73 -7.55
CA ARG A 45 13.69 -3.69 -7.62
C ARG A 45 13.22 -3.96 -6.20
N THR A 46 11.92 -3.81 -5.97
CA THR A 46 11.30 -4.09 -4.68
C THR A 46 10.21 -5.12 -4.84
N THR A 47 10.28 -6.20 -4.05
CA THR A 47 9.23 -7.20 -3.93
C THR A 47 8.49 -6.96 -2.62
N THR A 48 7.24 -6.55 -2.69
CA THR A 48 6.37 -6.34 -1.52
C THR A 48 5.36 -7.45 -1.43
N VAL A 49 5.33 -8.15 -0.29
CA VAL A 49 4.23 -9.07 0.04
C VAL A 49 3.30 -8.38 1.02
N PHE A 50 2.02 -8.27 0.66
CA PHE A 50 1.02 -7.64 1.50
C PHE A 50 -0.31 -8.39 1.48
N GLN A 51 -1.03 -8.29 2.58
CA GLN A 51 -2.36 -8.83 2.75
C GLN A 51 -3.39 -7.73 2.58
N ILE A 52 -4.46 -8.05 1.86
CA ILE A 52 -5.68 -7.25 1.81
C ILE A 52 -6.76 -7.98 2.58
N ASN A 53 -7.24 -7.36 3.65
CA ASN A 53 -8.40 -7.85 4.38
C ASN A 53 -9.69 -7.25 3.81
N ARG A 54 -10.59 -8.11 3.32
CA ARG A 54 -11.93 -7.77 2.81
C ARG A 54 -12.97 -8.41 3.73
N GLY A 55 -13.06 -7.90 4.96
CA GLY A 55 -13.98 -8.40 5.98
C GLY A 55 -13.53 -9.74 6.57
N SER A 56 -14.00 -10.85 6.00
CA SER A 56 -13.67 -12.21 6.46
C SER A 56 -12.63 -12.92 5.59
N ILE A 57 -12.29 -12.35 4.43
CA ILE A 57 -11.33 -12.93 3.48
C ILE A 57 -10.02 -12.14 3.57
N ILE A 58 -8.92 -12.86 3.76
CA ILE A 58 -7.57 -12.31 3.69
C ILE A 58 -6.92 -12.86 2.43
N ASP A 59 -6.61 -11.97 1.50
CA ASP A 59 -5.86 -12.31 0.29
C ASP A 59 -4.43 -11.80 0.42
N THR A 60 -3.44 -12.64 0.11
CA THR A 60 -2.04 -12.24 0.05
C THR A 60 -1.63 -11.97 -1.39
N TYR A 61 -0.96 -10.85 -1.61
CA TYR A 61 -0.43 -10.45 -2.91
C TYR A 61 1.07 -10.22 -2.83
N GLU A 62 1.75 -10.58 -3.91
CA GLU A 62 3.11 -10.19 -4.22
C GLU A 62 3.08 -9.12 -5.30
N LEU A 63 3.71 -7.98 -5.02
CA LEU A 63 3.91 -6.89 -5.96
C LEU A 63 5.41 -6.68 -6.20
N VAL A 64 5.83 -6.83 -7.46
CA VAL A 64 7.19 -6.51 -7.90
C VAL A 64 7.18 -5.15 -8.58
N THR A 65 7.87 -4.19 -7.99
CA THR A 65 8.05 -2.85 -8.55
C THR A 65 9.51 -2.62 -8.91
N THR A 66 9.74 -1.80 -9.93
CA THR A 66 11.07 -1.35 -10.32
C THR A 66 11.07 0.15 -10.55
N GLY A 67 12.24 0.75 -10.47
CA GLY A 67 12.45 2.10 -10.96
C GLY A 67 13.90 2.48 -10.83
N LYS A 68 14.19 3.77 -10.90
CA LYS A 68 15.54 4.30 -10.72
C LYS A 68 15.53 5.43 -9.72
N ILE A 69 16.47 5.41 -8.78
CA ILE A 69 16.67 6.44 -7.77
C ILE A 69 17.71 7.42 -8.29
N LEU A 70 17.32 8.67 -8.39
CA LEU A 70 18.19 9.80 -8.67
C LEU A 70 18.45 10.58 -7.39
N HIS A 71 19.70 10.90 -7.11
CA HIS A 71 20.07 11.80 -6.03
C HIS A 71 19.92 13.25 -6.51
N LEU A 72 19.16 14.07 -5.79
CA LEU A 72 19.05 15.50 -6.06
C LEU A 72 20.09 16.25 -5.24
N GLU A 73 20.85 17.13 -5.90
CA GLU A 73 21.89 17.95 -5.26
C GLU A 73 21.37 18.79 -4.08
N LYS A 74 20.09 19.18 -4.10
CA LYS A 74 19.46 20.01 -3.07
C LYS A 74 18.19 19.34 -2.52
N ARG A 75 18.18 19.11 -1.20
CA ARG A 75 16.98 18.73 -0.44
C ARG A 75 15.96 19.87 -0.43
N ASN A 76 14.68 19.55 -0.52
CA ASN A 76 13.59 20.53 -0.55
C ASN A 76 12.73 20.40 0.70
N PHE A 77 13.14 20.97 1.83
CA PHE A 77 12.31 20.95 3.04
C PHE A 77 11.10 21.88 2.89
N PRO A 78 9.86 21.45 3.20
CA PRO A 78 9.47 20.16 3.79
C PRO A 78 9.04 19.08 2.76
N LYS A 79 9.01 19.42 1.46
CA LYS A 79 8.38 18.61 0.40
C LYS A 79 9.15 17.35 -0.01
N ASN A 80 10.48 17.39 0.03
CA ASN A 80 11.40 16.28 -0.24
C ASN A 80 12.65 16.44 0.63
N THR A 81 12.55 16.00 1.88
CA THR A 81 13.60 16.13 2.90
C THR A 81 14.78 15.19 2.65
N HIS A 82 14.56 14.09 1.94
CA HIS A 82 15.59 13.10 1.65
C HIS A 82 16.41 13.46 0.41
N GLY A 83 15.86 14.25 -0.52
CA GLY A 83 16.55 14.62 -1.76
C GLY A 83 16.67 13.47 -2.74
N LEU A 84 15.76 12.49 -2.68
CA LEU A 84 15.71 11.37 -3.63
C LEU A 84 14.54 11.57 -4.57
N LEU A 85 14.74 11.25 -5.84
CA LEU A 85 13.69 11.23 -6.85
C LEU A 85 13.63 9.83 -7.45
N ILE A 86 12.47 9.20 -7.37
CA ILE A 86 12.19 7.97 -8.10
C ILE A 86 11.71 8.36 -9.51
N THR A 87 12.40 7.83 -10.51
CA THR A 87 12.07 7.94 -11.94
C THR A 87 11.82 6.55 -12.51
N ASP A 88 11.17 6.48 -13.67
CA ASP A 88 10.89 5.20 -14.35
C ASP A 88 10.21 4.17 -13.44
N TYR A 89 9.25 4.60 -12.61
CA TYR A 89 8.54 3.70 -11.70
C TYR A 89 7.57 2.82 -12.47
N PHE A 90 7.72 1.51 -12.34
CA PHE A 90 6.85 0.50 -12.95
C PHE A 90 6.39 -0.53 -11.92
N GLU A 91 5.10 -0.84 -11.96
CA GLU A 91 4.49 -1.96 -11.27
C GLU A 91 4.48 -3.15 -12.23
N ASN A 92 5.49 -4.01 -12.14
CA ASN A 92 5.71 -5.04 -13.15
C ASN A 92 4.71 -6.18 -13.03
N THR A 93 4.51 -6.68 -11.81
CA THR A 93 3.63 -7.83 -11.58
C THR A 93 2.92 -7.69 -10.26
N LEU A 94 1.59 -7.84 -10.29
CA LEU A 94 0.75 -8.07 -9.12
C LEU A 94 0.21 -9.49 -9.22
N LYS A 95 0.59 -10.36 -8.28
CA LYS A 95 0.15 -11.75 -8.25
C LYS A 95 -0.48 -12.05 -6.90
N LYS A 96 -1.64 -12.70 -6.92
CA LYS A 96 -2.18 -13.34 -5.72
C LYS A 96 -1.33 -14.58 -5.45
N ILE A 97 -0.87 -14.75 -4.21
CA ILE A 97 -0.08 -15.90 -3.78
C ILE A 97 -0.82 -16.65 -2.67
N ASP A 98 -0.68 -17.97 -2.68
CA ASP A 98 -1.08 -18.80 -1.55
C ASP A 98 0.03 -18.71 -0.51
N TYR A 99 -0.19 -17.89 0.51
CA TYR A 99 0.75 -17.72 1.61
C TYR A 99 0.39 -18.69 2.73
N GLU A 100 1.02 -19.86 2.71
CA GLU A 100 1.02 -20.77 3.86
C GLU A 100 2.02 -20.25 4.89
N ASN A 101 1.54 -20.06 6.13
CA ASN A 101 2.24 -19.38 7.22
C ASN A 101 3.29 -20.27 7.88
#